data_AF-A0A6B3DUL9-F1
#
_entry.id   AF-A0A6B3DUL9-F1
#
_cell.length_a   1.000
_cell.length_b   1.000
_cell.length_c   1.000
_cell.angle_alpha   90.00
_cell.angle_beta   90.00
_cell.angle_gamma   90.00
#
_symmetry.space_group_name_H-M   'P 1'
#
loop_
_entity.id
_entity.type
_entity.pdbx_description
1 polymer ?
#
loop_
_entity_poly.entity_id
_entity_poly.type
_entity_poly.pdbx_seq_one_letter_code
_entity_poly.pdbx_strand_id
1 'polypeptide(L)'
;DGPGPAGGPGPAGGPGAARELRLDPLRSDLDRRRELLLHRLAVCGVPYGQAREVVGAGGATALTSRWEVRWTPATAAMLTVAGVRGVTLEQAVEGVLRERRRAERDEGGPTAAQVLEGLERAAECGLPGLADDRLDDVAEIVPHAGTLPELLAALALLDRLRAGHIPGLGADPERTAEAAAVAELLTAAAVRQVDGLTGAEDPADAHALLELAHRADLLGGIRLTDALARLAADGSPLMRGAAGAVRVLLGHEDAREFGDRVASWVDGATDSGSRAALTARLAGLLTAAGPLLEAAPPALEPLLNRVSALPDRAFLDRLPALRGGFDTLSP
;
A
#
# COMPACT_ATOMS: atom_id res chain seq x y z
N ASP A 1 -40.90 -8.43 54.78
CA ASP A 1 -40.24 -9.32 53.81
C ASP A 1 -40.73 -9.08 52.40
N GLY A 2 -40.04 -8.22 51.66
CA GLY A 2 -40.23 -8.06 50.21
C GLY A 2 -38.93 -8.47 49.51
N PRO A 3 -38.96 -9.38 48.51
CA PRO A 3 -37.75 -9.81 47.84
C PRO A 3 -37.35 -8.74 46.82
N GLY A 4 -36.14 -8.20 46.96
CA GLY A 4 -35.50 -7.36 45.95
C GLY A 4 -35.08 -8.18 44.72
N PRO A 5 -35.10 -7.59 43.51
CA PRO A 5 -34.81 -8.32 42.28
C PRO A 5 -33.32 -8.65 42.16
N ALA A 6 -33.06 -9.89 41.73
CA ALA A 6 -31.75 -10.43 41.45
C ALA A 6 -31.09 -9.68 40.28
N GLY A 7 -29.90 -9.11 40.54
CA GLY A 7 -29.01 -8.61 39.49
C GLY A 7 -28.39 -9.77 38.71
N GLY A 8 -28.61 -9.79 37.41
CA GLY A 8 -27.93 -10.71 36.50
C GLY A 8 -26.43 -10.44 36.42
N PRO A 9 -25.59 -11.45 36.18
CA PRO A 9 -24.14 -11.27 36.16
C PRO A 9 -23.72 -10.58 34.86
N GLY A 10 -23.16 -9.37 34.99
CA GLY A 10 -22.44 -8.71 33.92
C GLY A 10 -21.14 -9.47 33.56
N PRO A 11 -20.61 -9.25 32.34
CA PRO A 11 -19.39 -9.93 31.89
C PRO A 11 -18.20 -9.59 32.79
N ALA A 12 -17.42 -10.61 33.14
CA ALA A 12 -16.27 -10.52 34.04
C ALA A 12 -15.13 -9.69 33.44
N GLY A 13 -15.19 -8.38 33.68
CA GLY A 13 -14.16 -7.38 33.38
C GLY A 13 -14.65 -6.04 33.89
N GLY A 14 -13.85 -5.34 34.69
CA GLY A 14 -14.25 -4.03 35.23
C GLY A 14 -14.65 -3.07 34.10
N PRO A 15 -15.62 -2.17 34.33
CA PRO A 15 -16.04 -1.21 33.31
C PRO A 15 -14.84 -0.41 32.83
N GLY A 16 -14.56 -0.44 31.52
CA GLY A 16 -13.49 0.32 30.88
C GLY A 16 -12.16 -0.40 30.67
N ALA A 17 -12.00 -1.67 31.06
CA ALA A 17 -10.77 -2.42 30.75
C ALA A 17 -10.64 -2.66 29.23
N ALA A 18 -9.49 -2.30 28.65
CA ALA A 18 -9.15 -2.66 27.28
C ALA A 18 -8.93 -4.17 27.17
N ARG A 19 -9.43 -4.76 26.09
CA ARG A 19 -9.22 -6.16 25.75
C ARG A 19 -8.63 -6.28 24.36
N GLU A 20 -7.60 -7.10 24.23
CA GLU A 20 -7.06 -7.48 22.93
C GLU A 20 -7.86 -8.65 22.35
N LEU A 21 -8.21 -8.54 21.07
CA LEU A 21 -8.79 -9.61 20.26
C LEU A 21 -7.82 -9.93 19.13
N ARG A 22 -7.63 -11.23 18.88
CA ARG A 22 -6.98 -11.75 17.68
C ARG A 22 -8.03 -12.54 16.93
N LEU A 23 -8.25 -12.19 15.68
CA LEU A 23 -9.34 -12.74 14.87
C LEU A 23 -8.73 -13.44 13.65
N ASP A 24 -9.31 -14.59 13.29
CA ASP A 24 -8.99 -15.33 12.07
C ASP A 24 -10.25 -15.40 11.18
N PRO A 25 -10.65 -14.26 10.59
CA PRO A 25 -11.99 -14.10 10.01
C PRO A 25 -12.19 -14.91 8.72
N LEU A 26 -11.11 -15.36 8.07
CA LEU A 26 -11.20 -16.23 6.89
C LEU A 26 -11.42 -17.70 7.27
N ARG A 27 -11.15 -18.10 8.52
CA ARG A 27 -11.27 -19.49 8.99
C ARG A 27 -12.36 -19.70 10.05
N SER A 28 -12.86 -18.64 10.67
CA SER A 28 -13.83 -18.69 11.77
C SER A 28 -15.03 -17.78 11.49
N ASP A 29 -16.22 -18.37 11.33
CA ASP A 29 -17.47 -17.60 11.11
C ASP A 29 -17.77 -16.63 12.27
N LEU A 30 -17.41 -17.01 13.50
CA LEU A 30 -17.57 -16.13 14.65
C LEU A 30 -16.63 -14.92 14.55
N ASP A 31 -15.39 -15.14 14.16
CA ASP A 31 -14.42 -14.06 14.03
C ASP A 31 -14.70 -13.21 12.80
N ARG A 32 -15.23 -13.78 11.70
CA ARG A 32 -15.78 -13.01 10.58
C ARG A 32 -16.85 -12.03 11.02
N ARG A 33 -17.83 -12.51 11.81
CA ARG A 33 -18.89 -11.62 12.33
C ARG A 33 -18.35 -10.55 13.27
N ARG A 34 -17.33 -10.86 14.07
CA ARG A 34 -16.67 -9.88 14.96
C ARG A 34 -15.90 -8.83 14.16
N GLU A 35 -15.15 -9.25 13.16
CA GLU A 35 -14.41 -8.37 12.24
C GLU A 35 -15.38 -7.37 11.58
N LEU A 36 -16.43 -7.89 10.94
CA LEU A 36 -17.47 -7.07 10.30
C LEU A 36 -18.11 -6.09 11.29
N LEU A 37 -18.46 -6.55 12.49
CA LEU A 37 -19.01 -5.68 13.53
C LEU A 37 -18.05 -4.53 13.86
N LEU A 38 -16.76 -4.81 14.02
CA LEU A 38 -15.76 -3.81 14.38
C LEU A 38 -15.55 -2.76 13.28
N HIS A 39 -15.45 -3.18 12.01
CA HIS A 39 -15.39 -2.24 10.88
C HIS A 39 -16.66 -1.39 10.79
N ARG A 40 -17.84 -2.00 10.90
CA ARG A 40 -19.12 -1.27 10.83
C ARG A 40 -19.27 -0.24 11.96
N LEU A 41 -18.84 -0.59 13.18
CA LEU A 41 -18.83 0.35 14.31
C LEU A 41 -17.86 1.51 14.05
N ALA A 42 -16.66 1.22 13.52
CA ALA A 42 -15.68 2.24 13.20
C ALA A 42 -16.19 3.23 12.14
N VAL A 43 -16.80 2.75 11.06
CA VAL A 43 -17.38 3.61 10.01
C VAL A 43 -18.56 4.43 10.55
N CYS A 44 -19.37 3.88 11.45
CA CYS A 44 -20.42 4.62 12.15
C CYS A 44 -19.89 5.59 13.22
N GLY A 45 -18.58 5.73 13.39
CA GLY A 45 -17.96 6.62 14.37
C GLY A 45 -18.15 6.17 15.83
N VAL A 46 -18.40 4.89 16.06
CA VAL A 46 -18.56 4.32 17.41
C VAL A 46 -17.18 3.89 17.95
N PRO A 47 -16.65 4.55 19.01
CA PRO A 47 -15.32 4.27 19.53
C PRO A 47 -15.35 3.03 20.43
N TYR A 48 -15.49 1.85 19.82
CA TYR A 48 -15.48 0.56 20.52
C TYR A 48 -14.18 -0.22 20.30
N GLY A 49 -13.69 -0.25 19.05
CA GLY A 49 -12.52 -1.03 18.67
C GLY A 49 -11.56 -0.23 17.82
N GLN A 50 -10.26 -0.44 18.05
CA GLN A 50 -9.18 0.10 17.23
C GLN A 50 -8.38 -1.06 16.66
N ALA A 51 -8.25 -1.09 15.33
CA ALA A 51 -7.37 -2.03 14.65
C ALA A 51 -5.91 -1.74 15.06
N ARG A 52 -5.15 -2.80 15.31
CA ARG A 52 -3.71 -2.75 15.57
C ARG A 52 -3.00 -3.36 14.39
N GLU A 53 -1.89 -2.76 13.99
CA GLU A 53 -1.08 -3.30 12.91
C GLU A 53 -0.63 -4.72 13.23
N VAL A 54 -0.78 -5.59 12.23
CA VAL A 54 -0.27 -6.95 12.22
C VAL A 54 0.56 -7.06 10.96
N VAL A 55 1.87 -7.26 11.12
CA VAL A 55 2.76 -7.56 10.01
C VAL A 55 2.74 -9.07 9.80
N GLY A 56 2.38 -9.52 8.59
CA GLY A 56 2.48 -10.93 8.25
C GLY A 56 3.94 -11.38 8.14
N ALA A 57 4.17 -12.69 8.27
CA ALA A 57 5.51 -13.22 8.11
C ALA A 57 6.06 -12.93 6.71
N GLY A 58 7.30 -12.44 6.62
CA GLY A 58 7.98 -12.17 5.35
C GLY A 58 7.41 -10.99 4.55
N GLY A 59 6.75 -10.02 5.20
CA GLY A 59 6.20 -8.83 4.52
C GLY A 59 4.84 -9.05 3.85
N ALA A 60 4.26 -10.25 3.93
CA ALA A 60 2.93 -10.52 3.43
C ALA A 60 1.84 -9.81 4.25
N THR A 61 0.71 -9.49 3.63
CA THR A 61 -0.48 -8.98 4.34
C THR A 61 -0.95 -10.01 5.36
N ALA A 62 -1.18 -9.57 6.61
CA ALA A 62 -1.69 -10.46 7.64
C ALA A 62 -3.12 -10.92 7.32
N LEU A 63 -3.33 -12.24 7.30
CA LEU A 63 -4.65 -12.85 7.14
C LEU A 63 -5.45 -12.90 8.45
N THR A 64 -4.81 -12.56 9.56
CA THR A 64 -5.41 -12.39 10.88
C THR A 64 -5.39 -10.92 11.26
N SER A 65 -6.38 -10.49 12.03
CA SER A 65 -6.48 -9.12 12.51
C SER A 65 -6.30 -9.05 14.03
N ARG A 66 -5.81 -7.91 14.51
CA ARG A 66 -5.66 -7.62 15.93
C ARG A 66 -6.44 -6.36 16.26
N TRP A 67 -7.24 -6.42 17.29
CA TRP A 67 -8.06 -5.29 17.75
C TRP A 67 -7.86 -5.05 19.23
N GLU A 68 -7.78 -3.79 19.62
CA GLU A 68 -8.02 -3.40 21.01
C GLU A 68 -9.46 -2.91 21.11
N VAL A 69 -10.27 -3.55 21.96
CA VAL A 69 -11.65 -3.15 22.22
C VAL A 69 -11.82 -2.64 23.64
N ARG A 70 -12.64 -1.61 23.80
CA ARG A 70 -12.96 -1.02 25.10
C ARG A 70 -14.38 -0.51 25.09
N TRP A 71 -15.15 -0.91 26.09
CA TRP A 71 -16.44 -0.29 26.33
C TRP A 71 -16.27 0.99 27.14
N THR A 72 -16.77 2.11 26.63
CA THR A 72 -16.74 3.42 27.30
C THR A 72 -18.13 4.07 27.29
N PRO A 73 -18.40 5.08 28.14
CA PRO A 73 -19.61 5.88 28.02
C PRO A 73 -19.80 6.51 26.64
N ALA A 74 -18.71 6.90 25.96
CA ALA A 74 -18.74 7.42 24.59
C ALA A 74 -19.20 6.36 23.59
N THR A 75 -18.82 5.10 23.77
CA THR A 75 -19.31 3.98 22.97
C THR A 75 -20.84 3.87 23.06
N ALA A 76 -21.40 3.90 24.28
CA ALA A 76 -22.85 3.82 24.49
C ALA A 76 -23.61 5.01 23.87
N ALA A 77 -23.06 6.22 24.01
CA ALA A 77 -23.62 7.42 23.41
C ALA A 77 -23.63 7.34 21.88
N MET A 78 -22.49 6.98 21.27
CA MET A 78 -22.37 6.92 19.81
C MET A 78 -23.18 5.78 19.19
N LEU A 79 -23.39 4.66 19.89
CA LEU A 79 -24.33 3.61 19.46
C LEU A 79 -25.77 4.15 19.33
N THR A 80 -26.18 5.05 20.23
CA THR A 80 -27.51 5.66 20.19
C THR A 80 -27.65 6.59 18.99
N VAL A 81 -26.59 7.35 18.67
CA VAL A 81 -26.53 8.20 17.46
C VAL A 81 -26.54 7.35 16.19
N ALA A 82 -25.77 6.27 16.14
CA ALA A 82 -25.72 5.37 14.99
C ALA A 82 -27.10 4.73 14.69
N GLY A 83 -27.89 4.43 15.72
CA GLY A 83 -29.25 3.89 15.59
C GLY A 83 -30.24 4.79 14.84
N VAL A 84 -29.95 6.10 14.71
CA VAL A 84 -30.78 7.01 13.89
C VAL A 84 -30.65 6.71 12.39
N ARG A 85 -29.51 6.12 11.97
CA ARG A 85 -29.18 5.89 10.56
C ARG A 85 -29.70 4.56 9.99
N GLY A 86 -30.24 3.67 10.83
CA GLY A 86 -30.79 2.39 10.37
C GLY A 86 -31.25 1.50 11.53
N VAL A 87 -32.15 0.54 11.23
CA VAL A 87 -32.64 -0.41 12.24
C VAL A 87 -31.66 -1.57 12.47
N THR A 88 -30.69 -1.74 11.58
CA THR A 88 -29.52 -2.60 11.78
C THR A 88 -28.24 -1.81 11.61
N LEU A 89 -27.15 -2.29 12.22
CA LEU A 89 -25.83 -1.67 12.04
C LEU A 89 -25.37 -1.73 10.56
N GLU A 90 -25.78 -2.77 9.82
CA GLU A 90 -25.54 -2.91 8.40
C GLU A 90 -26.18 -1.77 7.59
N GLN A 91 -27.47 -1.49 7.83
CA GLN A 91 -28.17 -0.39 7.18
C GLN A 91 -27.59 0.97 7.58
N ALA A 92 -27.22 1.14 8.85
CA ALA A 92 -26.61 2.36 9.34
C ALA A 92 -25.28 2.64 8.62
N VAL A 93 -24.40 1.63 8.51
CA VAL A 93 -23.10 1.80 7.82
C VAL A 93 -23.26 2.02 6.32
N GLU A 94 -24.20 1.33 5.69
CA GLU A 94 -24.48 1.47 4.27
C GLU A 94 -25.02 2.88 3.96
N GLY A 95 -25.87 3.41 4.84
CA GLY A 95 -26.34 4.79 4.79
C GLY A 95 -25.20 5.81 4.90
N VAL A 96 -24.27 5.63 5.86
CA VAL A 96 -23.08 6.48 6.04
C VAL A 96 -22.22 6.49 4.78
N LEU A 97 -21.89 5.32 4.23
CA LEU A 97 -20.99 5.23 3.08
C LEU A 97 -21.65 5.75 1.79
N ARG A 98 -22.97 5.55 1.62
CA ARG A 98 -23.71 6.15 0.49
C ARG A 98 -23.83 7.65 0.62
N GLU A 99 -24.06 8.19 1.82
CA GLU A 99 -24.05 9.64 2.06
C GLU A 99 -22.69 10.25 1.70
N ARG A 100 -21.60 9.62 2.15
CA ARG A 100 -20.24 10.03 1.79
C ARG A 100 -20.01 10.00 0.27
N ARG A 101 -20.41 8.92 -0.41
CA ARG A 101 -20.30 8.81 -1.89
C ARG A 101 -21.09 9.90 -2.62
N ARG A 102 -22.25 10.32 -2.10
CA ARG A 102 -23.02 11.44 -2.67
C ARG A 102 -22.31 12.76 -2.46
N ALA A 103 -21.79 13.03 -1.26
CA ALA A 103 -21.02 14.24 -0.97
C ALA A 103 -19.80 14.37 -1.90
N GLU A 104 -19.05 13.29 -2.10
CA GLU A 104 -17.92 13.25 -3.03
C GLU A 104 -18.33 13.64 -4.47
N ARG A 105 -19.52 13.23 -4.92
CA ARG A 105 -20.06 13.60 -6.24
C ARG A 105 -20.50 15.06 -6.30
N ASP A 106 -21.14 15.54 -5.24
CA ASP A 106 -21.60 16.93 -5.12
C ASP A 106 -20.40 17.92 -5.06
N GLU A 107 -19.25 17.47 -4.57
CA GLU A 107 -17.99 18.22 -4.50
C GLU A 107 -17.16 18.23 -5.80
N GLY A 108 -17.73 17.76 -6.92
CA GLY A 108 -17.08 17.77 -8.23
C GLY A 108 -16.54 16.40 -8.69
N GLY A 109 -16.87 15.34 -7.98
CA GLY A 109 -16.46 13.96 -8.29
C GLY A 109 -15.40 13.44 -7.32
N PRO A 110 -15.38 12.12 -7.04
CA PRO A 110 -14.45 11.56 -6.07
C PRO A 110 -13.02 11.52 -6.63
N THR A 111 -12.04 11.71 -5.76
CA THR A 111 -10.63 11.45 -6.07
C THR A 111 -10.34 9.95 -6.12
N ALA A 112 -9.22 9.55 -6.74
CA ALA A 112 -8.79 8.15 -6.76
C ALA A 112 -8.69 7.57 -5.33
N ALA A 113 -8.03 8.28 -4.41
CA ALA A 113 -7.99 7.91 -2.99
C ALA A 113 -9.39 7.71 -2.35
N GLN A 114 -10.35 8.60 -2.61
CA GLN A 114 -11.71 8.47 -2.07
C GLN A 114 -12.45 7.26 -2.64
N VAL A 115 -12.28 6.96 -3.93
CA VAL A 115 -12.86 5.78 -4.56
C VAL A 115 -12.28 4.50 -3.93
N LEU A 116 -10.96 4.44 -3.75
CA LEU A 116 -10.29 3.28 -3.16
C LEU A 116 -10.67 3.06 -1.70
N GLU A 117 -10.69 4.12 -0.89
CA GLU A 117 -11.17 4.04 0.49
C GLU A 117 -12.64 3.59 0.51
N GLY A 118 -13.46 4.09 -0.42
CA GLY A 118 -14.85 3.69 -0.56
C GLY A 118 -15.03 2.19 -0.83
N LEU A 119 -14.26 1.63 -1.77
CA LEU A 119 -14.26 0.20 -2.08
C LEU A 119 -13.81 -0.62 -0.88
N GLU A 120 -12.69 -0.26 -0.26
CA GLU A 120 -12.15 -0.97 0.91
C GLU A 120 -13.16 -0.97 2.06
N ARG A 121 -13.74 0.18 2.40
CA ARG A 121 -14.74 0.28 3.48
C ARG A 121 -16.01 -0.51 3.20
N ALA A 122 -16.52 -0.48 1.96
CA ALA A 122 -17.69 -1.27 1.58
C ALA A 122 -17.40 -2.78 1.71
N ALA A 123 -16.22 -3.21 1.26
CA ALA A 123 -15.80 -4.60 1.31
C ALA A 123 -15.56 -5.08 2.76
N GLU A 124 -14.84 -4.31 3.58
CA GLU A 124 -14.59 -4.58 5.00
C GLU A 124 -15.87 -4.60 5.84
N CYS A 125 -16.86 -3.78 5.49
CA CYS A 125 -18.16 -3.75 6.18
C CYS A 125 -19.13 -4.84 5.67
N GLY A 126 -18.73 -5.63 4.68
CA GLY A 126 -19.56 -6.67 4.08
C GLY A 126 -20.83 -6.12 3.45
N LEU A 127 -20.67 -5.14 2.57
CA LEU A 127 -21.73 -4.51 1.79
C LEU A 127 -21.51 -4.79 0.30
N PRO A 128 -21.82 -6.00 -0.20
CA PRO A 128 -21.43 -6.43 -1.55
C PRO A 128 -21.93 -5.49 -2.64
N GLY A 129 -23.22 -5.09 -2.61
CA GLY A 129 -23.76 -4.19 -3.64
C GLY A 129 -23.11 -2.80 -3.66
N LEU A 130 -22.67 -2.28 -2.50
CA LEU A 130 -21.91 -1.02 -2.47
C LEU A 130 -20.45 -1.21 -2.88
N ALA A 131 -19.87 -2.38 -2.61
CA ALA A 131 -18.54 -2.72 -3.09
C ALA A 131 -18.54 -2.85 -4.62
N ASP A 132 -19.59 -3.41 -5.21
CA ASP A 132 -19.78 -3.50 -6.66
C ASP A 132 -19.92 -2.09 -7.26
N ASP A 133 -20.80 -1.23 -6.71
CA ASP A 133 -20.92 0.18 -7.12
C ASP A 133 -19.57 0.95 -7.05
N ARG A 134 -18.70 0.60 -6.09
CA ARG A 134 -17.39 1.22 -5.92
C ARG A 134 -16.33 0.59 -6.82
N LEU A 135 -16.47 -0.68 -7.20
CA LEU A 135 -15.60 -1.33 -8.17
C LEU A 135 -15.80 -0.71 -9.57
N ASP A 136 -17.05 -0.38 -9.91
CA ASP A 136 -17.40 0.43 -11.09
C ASP A 136 -16.71 1.81 -11.04
N ASP A 137 -16.80 2.52 -9.91
CA ASP A 137 -16.11 3.81 -9.72
C ASP A 137 -14.58 3.65 -9.88
N VAL A 138 -13.99 2.55 -9.38
CA VAL A 138 -12.55 2.26 -9.55
C VAL A 138 -12.22 2.12 -11.03
N ALA A 139 -13.00 1.35 -11.78
CA ALA A 139 -12.80 1.13 -13.20
C ALA A 139 -12.88 2.42 -14.03
N GLU A 140 -13.79 3.32 -13.66
CA GLU A 140 -14.03 4.58 -14.38
C GLU A 140 -12.96 5.64 -14.06
N ILE A 141 -12.63 5.83 -12.78
CA ILE A 141 -11.93 7.03 -12.31
C ILE A 141 -10.43 6.79 -12.15
N VAL A 142 -10.05 5.69 -11.50
CA VAL A 142 -8.66 5.47 -11.07
C VAL A 142 -7.67 5.35 -12.24
N PRO A 143 -8.00 4.74 -13.41
CA PRO A 143 -7.07 4.70 -14.55
C PRO A 143 -6.66 6.07 -15.12
N HIS A 144 -7.46 7.11 -14.85
CA HIS A 144 -7.30 8.44 -15.42
C HIS A 144 -6.81 9.47 -14.39
N ALA A 145 -7.23 9.34 -13.14
CA ALA A 145 -6.94 10.29 -12.07
C ALA A 145 -5.87 9.80 -11.07
N GLY A 146 -5.58 8.50 -11.04
CA GLY A 146 -4.67 7.90 -10.07
C GLY A 146 -3.20 8.20 -10.35
N THR A 147 -2.47 8.52 -9.29
CA THR A 147 -1.01 8.44 -9.23
C THR A 147 -0.53 7.00 -9.28
N LEU A 148 0.76 6.75 -9.54
CA LEU A 148 1.30 5.39 -9.53
C LEU A 148 1.09 4.66 -8.18
N PRO A 149 1.36 5.29 -7.01
CA PRO A 149 1.05 4.66 -5.72
C PRO A 149 -0.43 4.29 -5.55
N GLU A 150 -1.36 5.15 -5.97
CA GLU A 150 -2.81 4.85 -5.90
C GLU A 150 -3.19 3.70 -6.84
N LEU A 151 -2.62 3.64 -8.05
CA LEU A 151 -2.85 2.54 -8.99
C LEU A 151 -2.37 1.20 -8.40
N LEU A 152 -1.22 1.19 -7.74
CA LEU A 152 -0.69 -0.02 -7.10
C LEU A 152 -1.49 -0.42 -5.85
N ALA A 153 -1.94 0.54 -5.06
CA ALA A 153 -2.84 0.29 -3.93
C ALA A 153 -4.17 -0.32 -4.41
N ALA A 154 -4.73 0.20 -5.50
CA ALA A 154 -5.92 -0.35 -6.14
C ALA A 154 -5.70 -1.79 -6.61
N LEU A 155 -4.58 -2.04 -7.30
CA LEU A 155 -4.20 -3.38 -7.76
C LEU A 155 -4.04 -4.38 -6.60
N ALA A 156 -3.41 -3.98 -5.49
CA ALA A 156 -3.28 -4.81 -4.30
C ALA A 156 -4.65 -5.10 -3.63
N LEU A 157 -5.56 -4.12 -3.61
CA LEU A 157 -6.93 -4.32 -3.14
C LEU A 157 -7.70 -5.32 -4.02
N LEU A 158 -7.56 -5.23 -5.35
CA LEU A 158 -8.19 -6.16 -6.29
C LEU A 158 -7.62 -7.58 -6.16
N ASP A 159 -6.32 -7.74 -5.89
CA ASP A 159 -5.74 -9.07 -5.63
C ASP A 159 -6.32 -9.70 -4.37
N ARG A 160 -6.44 -8.93 -3.28
CA ARG A 160 -7.08 -9.39 -2.04
C ARG A 160 -8.53 -9.82 -2.29
N LEU A 161 -9.27 -9.03 -3.07
CA LEU A 161 -10.65 -9.34 -3.44
C LEU A 161 -10.71 -10.66 -4.23
N ARG A 162 -9.92 -10.79 -5.29
CA ARG A 162 -9.87 -11.99 -6.15
C ARG A 162 -9.43 -13.24 -5.41
N ALA A 163 -8.53 -13.10 -4.44
CA ALA A 163 -8.08 -14.20 -3.59
C ALA A 163 -9.11 -14.58 -2.50
N GLY A 164 -10.21 -13.83 -2.35
CA GLY A 164 -11.18 -14.04 -1.28
C GLY A 164 -10.61 -13.70 0.11
N HIS A 165 -9.59 -12.83 0.16
CA HIS A 165 -8.92 -12.43 1.40
C HIS A 165 -9.63 -11.27 2.11
N ILE A 166 -10.80 -10.85 1.64
CA ILE A 166 -11.62 -9.83 2.29
C ILE A 166 -12.82 -10.52 2.95
N PRO A 167 -12.86 -10.68 4.29
CA PRO A 167 -13.87 -11.48 4.96
C PRO A 167 -15.31 -10.99 4.76
N GLY A 168 -15.50 -9.70 4.50
CA GLY A 168 -16.83 -9.13 4.28
C GLY A 168 -17.43 -9.42 2.92
N LEU A 169 -16.62 -9.81 1.94
CA LEU A 169 -17.10 -10.21 0.63
C LEU A 169 -17.14 -11.74 0.55
N GLY A 170 -18.31 -12.28 0.20
CA GLY A 170 -18.43 -13.70 -0.13
C GLY A 170 -17.72 -14.02 -1.45
N ALA A 171 -17.46 -15.32 -1.68
CA ALA A 171 -16.99 -15.77 -2.98
C ALA A 171 -18.04 -15.46 -4.05
N ASP A 172 -17.64 -14.71 -5.07
CA ASP A 172 -18.52 -14.23 -6.13
C ASP A 172 -17.74 -14.25 -7.47
N PRO A 173 -18.06 -15.20 -8.36
CA PRO A 173 -17.34 -15.34 -9.63
C PRO A 173 -17.47 -14.11 -10.54
N GLU A 174 -18.61 -13.41 -10.52
CA GLU A 174 -18.85 -12.24 -11.36
C GLU A 174 -17.96 -11.07 -10.89
N ARG A 175 -18.00 -10.75 -9.59
CA ARG A 175 -17.12 -9.74 -8.99
C ARG A 175 -15.64 -10.09 -9.18
N THR A 176 -15.28 -11.37 -9.11
CA THR A 176 -13.91 -11.83 -9.32
C THR A 176 -13.45 -11.59 -10.77
N ALA A 177 -14.33 -11.85 -11.74
CA ALA A 177 -14.05 -11.61 -13.16
C ALA A 177 -13.95 -10.11 -13.46
N GLU A 178 -14.84 -9.31 -12.87
CA GLU A 178 -14.82 -7.85 -13.00
C GLU A 178 -13.54 -7.25 -12.40
N ALA A 179 -13.18 -7.64 -11.17
CA ALA A 179 -11.94 -7.22 -10.52
C ALA A 179 -10.69 -7.60 -11.35
N ALA A 180 -10.74 -8.72 -12.07
CA ALA A 180 -9.66 -9.09 -12.99
C ALA A 180 -9.58 -8.15 -14.20
N ALA A 181 -10.71 -7.81 -14.82
CA ALA A 181 -10.76 -6.86 -15.92
C ALA A 181 -10.30 -5.45 -15.50
N VAL A 182 -10.73 -4.98 -14.32
CA VAL A 182 -10.29 -3.70 -13.76
C VAL A 182 -8.78 -3.73 -13.47
N ALA A 183 -8.23 -4.82 -12.96
CA ALA A 183 -6.80 -4.94 -12.73
C ALA A 183 -5.97 -4.83 -14.02
N GLU A 184 -6.46 -5.34 -15.15
CA GLU A 184 -5.80 -5.16 -16.46
C GLU A 184 -5.79 -3.68 -16.88
N LEU A 185 -6.92 -2.97 -16.73
CA LEU A 185 -7.03 -1.53 -17.02
C LEU A 185 -6.06 -0.71 -16.17
N LEU A 186 -5.99 -1.00 -14.86
CA LEU A 186 -5.11 -0.30 -13.92
C LEU A 186 -3.64 -0.61 -14.17
N THR A 187 -3.30 -1.84 -14.55
CA THR A 187 -1.92 -2.20 -14.94
C THR A 187 -1.49 -1.41 -16.18
N ALA A 188 -2.36 -1.33 -17.19
CA ALA A 188 -2.09 -0.52 -18.37
C ALA A 188 -1.97 0.98 -18.05
N ALA A 189 -2.74 1.50 -17.08
CA ALA A 189 -2.62 2.87 -16.60
C ALA A 189 -1.31 3.11 -15.84
N ALA A 190 -0.91 2.17 -14.97
CA ALA A 190 0.33 2.26 -14.21
C ALA A 190 1.56 2.32 -15.12
N VAL A 191 1.59 1.49 -16.18
CA VAL A 191 2.67 1.54 -17.19
C VAL A 191 2.72 2.89 -17.90
N ARG A 192 1.56 3.52 -18.20
CA ARG A 192 1.54 4.87 -18.80
C ARG A 192 2.07 5.95 -17.85
N GLN A 193 1.88 5.79 -16.54
CA GLN A 193 2.32 6.76 -15.55
C GLN A 193 3.84 6.75 -15.30
N VAL A 194 4.57 5.72 -15.76
CA VAL A 194 6.03 5.64 -15.58
C VAL A 194 6.75 6.85 -16.17
N ASP A 195 6.32 7.36 -17.34
CA ASP A 195 6.90 8.56 -17.94
C ASP A 195 6.67 9.82 -17.08
N GLY A 196 5.57 9.85 -16.31
CA GLY A 196 5.26 10.92 -15.36
C GLY A 196 6.23 11.00 -14.18
N LEU A 197 7.01 9.94 -13.91
CA LEU A 197 8.01 9.91 -12.85
C LEU A 197 9.33 10.57 -13.25
N THR A 198 9.49 11.08 -14.47
CA THR A 198 10.77 11.64 -14.94
C THR A 198 11.33 12.70 -13.99
N GLY A 199 10.48 13.52 -13.36
CA GLY A 199 10.88 14.53 -12.38
C GLY A 199 10.69 14.15 -10.91
N ALA A 200 10.32 12.90 -10.60
CA ALA A 200 9.97 12.50 -9.23
C ALA A 200 11.20 12.48 -8.32
N GLU A 201 11.06 13.04 -7.12
CA GLU A 201 12.11 13.08 -6.09
C GLU A 201 11.66 12.43 -4.77
N ASP A 202 10.44 11.89 -4.72
CA ASP A 202 9.90 11.18 -3.57
C ASP A 202 10.34 9.70 -3.58
N PRO A 203 11.00 9.18 -2.52
CA PRO A 203 11.32 7.76 -2.39
C PRO A 203 10.12 6.82 -2.56
N ALA A 204 8.90 7.26 -2.25
CA ALA A 204 7.68 6.47 -2.47
C ALA A 204 7.47 6.13 -3.96
N ASP A 205 7.85 7.02 -4.87
CA ASP A 205 7.75 6.78 -6.32
C ASP A 205 8.77 5.74 -6.81
N ALA A 206 9.96 5.70 -6.20
CA ALA A 206 10.97 4.67 -6.48
C ALA A 206 10.49 3.28 -6.01
N HIS A 207 9.85 3.20 -4.84
CA HIS A 207 9.21 1.97 -4.36
C HIS A 207 8.07 1.53 -5.28
N ALA A 208 7.22 2.48 -5.67
CA ALA A 208 6.12 2.22 -6.60
C ALA A 208 6.62 1.67 -7.94
N LEU A 209 7.74 2.17 -8.47
CA LEU A 209 8.33 1.64 -9.70
C LEU A 209 8.77 0.17 -9.56
N LEU A 210 9.37 -0.20 -8.43
CA LEU A 210 9.79 -1.58 -8.15
C LEU A 210 8.57 -2.51 -8.03
N GLU A 211 7.55 -2.10 -7.28
CA GLU A 211 6.31 -2.86 -7.14
C GLU A 211 5.59 -3.05 -8.49
N LEU A 212 5.57 -2.02 -9.33
CA LEU A 212 5.04 -2.14 -10.69
C LEU A 212 5.83 -3.17 -11.49
N ALA A 213 7.16 -3.20 -11.39
CA ALA A 213 8.00 -4.14 -12.12
C ALA A 213 7.70 -5.61 -11.76
N HIS A 214 7.65 -5.93 -10.47
CA HIS A 214 7.30 -7.27 -10.00
C HIS A 214 5.91 -7.71 -10.48
N ARG A 215 4.98 -6.75 -10.59
CA ARG A 215 3.61 -7.02 -11.04
C ARG A 215 3.51 -7.15 -12.56
N ALA A 216 4.30 -6.36 -13.28
CA ALA A 216 4.27 -6.27 -14.72
C ALA A 216 5.08 -7.36 -15.42
N ASP A 217 5.77 -8.26 -14.71
CA ASP A 217 6.42 -9.45 -15.29
C ASP A 217 5.47 -10.30 -16.16
N LEU A 218 4.15 -10.15 -16.02
CA LEU A 218 3.13 -10.82 -16.86
C LEU A 218 2.57 -9.94 -18.01
N LEU A 219 2.72 -8.60 -17.99
CA LEU A 219 1.98 -7.67 -18.86
C LEU A 219 2.75 -6.41 -19.32
N GLY A 220 3.92 -6.12 -18.76
CA GLY A 220 4.65 -4.84 -18.93
C GLY A 220 5.14 -4.58 -20.34
N GLY A 221 5.46 -5.65 -21.07
CA GLY A 221 5.79 -5.63 -22.50
C GLY A 221 6.86 -4.61 -22.90
N ILE A 222 6.95 -4.37 -24.20
CA ILE A 222 7.91 -3.42 -24.82
C ILE A 222 7.75 -2.00 -24.24
N ARG A 223 6.52 -1.61 -23.87
CA ARG A 223 6.23 -0.25 -23.38
C ARG A 223 6.88 0.03 -22.02
N LEU A 224 6.80 -0.90 -21.07
CA LEU A 224 7.46 -0.73 -19.78
C LEU A 224 8.97 -0.70 -19.95
N THR A 225 9.53 -1.58 -20.80
CA THR A 225 10.96 -1.57 -21.13
C THR A 225 11.41 -0.21 -21.68
N ASP A 226 10.68 0.34 -22.65
CA ASP A 226 10.98 1.65 -23.25
C ASP A 226 10.86 2.79 -22.24
N ALA A 227 9.82 2.79 -21.39
CA ALA A 227 9.62 3.80 -20.36
C ALA A 227 10.74 3.76 -19.30
N LEU A 228 11.12 2.56 -18.85
CA LEU A 228 12.25 2.37 -17.93
C LEU A 228 13.58 2.83 -18.54
N ALA A 229 13.81 2.56 -19.83
CA ALA A 229 15.00 3.01 -20.52
C ALA A 229 15.09 4.55 -20.56
N ARG A 230 13.98 5.24 -20.87
CA ARG A 230 13.90 6.71 -20.79
C ARG A 230 14.13 7.20 -19.37
N LEU A 231 13.49 6.58 -18.38
CA LEU A 231 13.62 6.99 -16.98
C LEU A 231 15.06 6.81 -16.45
N ALA A 232 15.75 5.74 -16.84
CA ALA A 232 17.16 5.53 -16.54
C ALA A 232 18.09 6.55 -17.24
N ALA A 233 17.70 7.03 -18.42
CA ALA A 233 18.48 7.98 -19.21
C ALA A 233 18.25 9.45 -18.82
N ASP A 234 17.00 9.83 -18.50
CA ASP A 234 16.53 11.21 -18.43
C ASP A 234 15.86 11.57 -17.10
N GLY A 235 15.58 10.59 -16.24
CA GLY A 235 14.94 10.81 -14.94
C GLY A 235 15.73 11.68 -13.97
N SER A 236 15.08 12.05 -12.87
CA SER A 236 15.73 12.64 -11.71
C SER A 236 16.87 11.73 -11.21
N PRO A 237 17.84 12.24 -10.44
CA PRO A 237 18.86 11.40 -9.84
C PRO A 237 18.28 10.19 -9.10
N LEU A 238 17.20 10.38 -8.33
CA LEU A 238 16.50 9.29 -7.65
C LEU A 238 15.99 8.24 -8.64
N MET A 239 15.20 8.66 -9.63
CA MET A 239 14.54 7.74 -10.55
C MET A 239 15.50 7.04 -11.50
N ARG A 240 16.65 7.65 -11.82
CA ARG A 240 17.73 6.96 -12.58
C ARG A 240 18.29 5.77 -11.83
N GLY A 241 18.47 5.92 -10.51
CA GLY A 241 18.92 4.83 -9.64
C GLY A 241 17.90 3.69 -9.61
N ALA A 242 16.63 4.03 -9.36
CA ALA A 242 15.53 3.07 -9.28
C ALA A 242 15.29 2.36 -10.63
N ALA A 243 15.20 3.11 -11.73
CA ALA A 243 14.95 2.55 -13.05
C ALA A 243 16.09 1.61 -13.52
N GLY A 244 17.35 1.97 -13.25
CA GLY A 244 18.48 1.10 -13.57
C GLY A 244 18.43 -0.22 -12.79
N ALA A 245 18.14 -0.15 -11.48
CA ALA A 245 17.95 -1.35 -10.65
C ALA A 245 16.81 -2.25 -11.18
N VAL A 246 15.66 -1.65 -11.47
CA VAL A 246 14.51 -2.37 -12.03
C VAL A 246 14.84 -2.99 -13.39
N ARG A 247 15.58 -2.31 -14.27
CA ARG A 247 15.99 -2.87 -15.57
C ARG A 247 16.89 -4.09 -15.41
N VAL A 248 17.77 -4.11 -14.42
CA VAL A 248 18.59 -5.30 -14.10
C VAL A 248 17.71 -6.44 -13.60
N LEU A 249 16.77 -6.17 -12.69
CA LEU A 249 15.85 -7.19 -12.15
C LEU A 249 14.98 -7.83 -13.23
N LEU A 250 14.52 -7.04 -14.21
CA LEU A 250 13.74 -7.51 -15.35
C LEU A 250 14.61 -8.14 -16.46
N GLY A 251 15.94 -8.19 -16.29
CA GLY A 251 16.87 -8.72 -17.30
C GLY A 251 17.01 -7.86 -18.56
N HIS A 252 16.60 -6.60 -18.52
CA HIS A 252 16.71 -5.64 -19.63
C HIS A 252 18.10 -4.97 -19.73
N GLU A 253 18.92 -5.10 -18.69
CA GLU A 253 20.26 -4.53 -18.59
C GLU A 253 21.19 -5.50 -17.87
N ASP A 254 22.44 -5.61 -18.33
CA ASP A 254 23.43 -6.44 -17.67
C ASP A 254 23.79 -5.86 -16.29
N ALA A 255 23.85 -6.73 -15.28
CA ALA A 255 24.10 -6.33 -13.91
C ALA A 255 25.47 -5.65 -13.73
N ARG A 256 26.52 -6.13 -14.40
CA ARG A 256 27.86 -5.52 -14.29
C ARG A 256 27.93 -4.19 -15.01
N GLU A 257 27.33 -4.06 -16.20
CA GLU A 257 27.25 -2.78 -16.91
C GLU A 257 26.55 -1.70 -16.07
N PHE A 258 25.46 -2.07 -15.40
CA PHE A 258 24.79 -1.18 -14.45
C PHE A 258 25.70 -0.85 -13.26
N GLY A 259 26.34 -1.85 -12.65
CA GLY A 259 27.27 -1.65 -11.54
C GLY A 259 28.43 -0.71 -11.88
N ASP A 260 29.03 -0.84 -13.06
CA ASP A 260 30.10 0.04 -13.55
C ASP A 260 29.60 1.49 -13.70
N ARG A 261 28.35 1.67 -14.18
CA ARG A 261 27.71 2.99 -14.21
C ARG A 261 27.53 3.57 -12.81
N VAL A 262 27.10 2.76 -11.85
CA VAL A 262 26.94 3.17 -10.45
C VAL A 262 28.30 3.59 -9.85
N ALA A 263 29.36 2.83 -10.11
CA ALA A 263 30.73 3.17 -9.70
C ALA A 263 31.17 4.53 -10.30
N SER A 264 30.83 4.80 -11.56
CA SER A 264 31.13 6.09 -12.20
C SER A 264 30.45 7.29 -11.53
N TRP A 265 29.28 7.11 -10.90
CA TRP A 265 28.62 8.17 -10.13
C TRP A 265 29.42 8.55 -8.88
N VAL A 266 30.04 7.56 -8.24
CA VAL A 266 30.92 7.79 -7.09
C VAL A 266 32.15 8.60 -7.53
N ASP A 267 32.77 8.24 -8.65
CA ASP A 267 33.91 8.97 -9.19
C ASP A 267 33.57 10.43 -9.51
N GLY A 268 32.42 10.65 -10.16
CA GLY A 268 31.92 11.97 -10.56
C GLY A 268 31.48 12.89 -9.41
N ALA A 269 31.32 12.38 -8.19
CA ALA A 269 30.83 13.14 -7.02
C ALA A 269 31.90 14.05 -6.38
N THR A 270 32.40 15.01 -7.16
CA THR A 270 33.53 15.88 -6.79
C THR A 270 33.13 17.21 -6.15
N ASP A 271 31.90 17.67 -6.37
CA ASP A 271 31.33 18.92 -5.86
C ASP A 271 30.03 18.66 -5.06
N SER A 272 29.45 19.70 -4.47
CA SER A 272 28.25 19.56 -3.64
C SER A 272 27.03 19.10 -4.43
N GLY A 273 26.83 19.57 -5.67
CA GLY A 273 25.70 19.18 -6.51
C GLY A 273 25.81 17.74 -6.98
N SER A 274 26.99 17.32 -7.45
CA SER A 274 27.22 15.93 -7.85
C SER A 274 27.14 14.95 -6.67
N ARG A 275 27.52 15.37 -5.46
CA ARG A 275 27.31 14.58 -4.22
C ARG A 275 25.84 14.45 -3.84
N ALA A 276 25.04 15.51 -3.92
CA ALA A 276 23.60 15.40 -3.68
C ALA A 276 22.91 14.47 -4.70
N ALA A 277 23.30 14.56 -5.97
CA ALA A 277 22.80 13.65 -7.01
C ALA A 277 23.25 12.19 -6.77
N LEU A 278 24.46 11.95 -6.23
CA LEU A 278 24.90 10.63 -5.83
C LEU A 278 24.01 10.06 -4.71
N THR A 279 23.72 10.83 -3.66
CA THR A 279 22.82 10.41 -2.58
C THR A 279 21.48 9.95 -3.12
N ALA A 280 20.84 10.78 -3.96
CA ALA A 280 19.54 10.45 -4.53
C ALA A 280 19.59 9.21 -5.44
N ARG A 281 20.61 9.08 -6.32
CA ARG A 281 20.77 7.87 -7.15
C ARG A 281 20.94 6.60 -6.32
N LEU A 282 21.73 6.66 -5.26
CA LEU A 282 21.92 5.52 -4.37
C LEU A 282 20.63 5.19 -3.61
N ALA A 283 19.91 6.19 -3.11
CA ALA A 283 18.61 5.99 -2.45
C ALA A 283 17.60 5.27 -3.37
N GLY A 284 17.52 5.69 -4.65
CA GLY A 284 16.64 5.08 -5.63
C GLY A 284 17.06 3.65 -6.00
N LEU A 285 18.36 3.42 -6.20
CA LEU A 285 18.90 2.08 -6.45
C LEU A 285 18.66 1.13 -5.27
N LEU A 286 18.90 1.60 -4.05
CA LEU A 286 18.84 0.78 -2.84
C LEU A 286 17.40 0.50 -2.38
N THR A 287 16.41 1.17 -2.95
CA THR A 287 15.01 0.75 -2.85
C THR A 287 14.81 -0.70 -3.32
N ALA A 288 15.60 -1.14 -4.30
CA ALA A 288 15.58 -2.51 -4.83
C ALA A 288 16.71 -3.40 -4.28
N ALA A 289 17.37 -3.01 -3.19
CA ALA A 289 18.57 -3.70 -2.70
C ALA A 289 18.32 -5.17 -2.36
N GLY A 290 17.21 -5.50 -1.70
CA GLY A 290 16.86 -6.88 -1.35
C GLY A 290 16.75 -7.78 -2.59
N PRO A 291 15.81 -7.50 -3.50
CA PRO A 291 15.68 -8.25 -4.75
C PRO A 291 16.97 -8.27 -5.58
N LEU A 292 17.74 -7.17 -5.64
CA LEU A 292 19.00 -7.13 -6.39
C LEU A 292 20.07 -8.04 -5.77
N LEU A 293 20.17 -8.10 -4.46
CA LEU A 293 21.11 -8.99 -3.78
C LEU A 293 20.75 -10.46 -3.97
N GLU A 294 19.46 -10.77 -4.07
CA GLU A 294 18.98 -12.13 -4.31
C GLU A 294 19.15 -12.56 -5.78
N ALA A 295 18.78 -11.70 -6.72
CA ALA A 295 18.70 -12.03 -8.14
C ALA A 295 19.95 -11.67 -8.95
N ALA A 296 20.67 -10.60 -8.58
CA ALA A 296 21.78 -10.05 -9.35
C ALA A 296 22.93 -9.51 -8.47
N PRO A 297 23.59 -10.35 -7.63
CA PRO A 297 24.75 -9.93 -6.83
C PRO A 297 25.83 -9.12 -7.57
N PRO A 298 26.15 -9.39 -8.86
CA PRO A 298 27.13 -8.59 -9.61
C PRO A 298 26.76 -7.11 -9.81
N ALA A 299 25.51 -6.71 -9.57
CA ALA A 299 25.07 -5.32 -9.73
C ALA A 299 25.70 -4.36 -8.73
N LEU A 300 26.01 -4.83 -7.51
CA LEU A 300 26.57 -4.00 -6.44
C LEU A 300 28.08 -4.18 -6.27
N GLU A 301 28.66 -5.25 -6.81
CA GLU A 301 30.08 -5.56 -6.69
C GLU A 301 31.00 -4.43 -7.20
N PRO A 302 30.75 -3.81 -8.38
CA PRO A 302 31.58 -2.69 -8.84
C PRO A 302 31.53 -1.47 -7.91
N LEU A 303 30.35 -1.17 -7.32
CA LEU A 303 30.20 -0.09 -6.34
C LEU A 303 31.06 -0.37 -5.09
N LEU A 304 30.96 -1.58 -4.54
CA LEU A 304 31.70 -1.96 -3.33
C LEU A 304 33.22 -1.92 -3.59
N ASN A 305 33.67 -2.52 -4.70
CA ASN A 305 35.08 -2.50 -5.10
C ASN A 305 35.58 -1.07 -5.30
N ARG A 306 34.77 -0.20 -5.91
CA ARG A 306 35.14 1.19 -6.14
C ARG A 306 35.30 1.96 -4.83
N VAL A 307 34.34 1.82 -3.90
CA VAL A 307 34.39 2.46 -2.59
C VAL A 307 35.62 2.00 -1.80
N SER A 308 35.95 0.70 -1.83
CA SER A 308 37.14 0.16 -1.17
C SER A 308 38.46 0.63 -1.79
N ALA A 309 38.46 1.00 -3.06
CA ALA A 309 39.65 1.49 -3.78
C ALA A 309 39.81 3.02 -3.72
N LEU A 310 38.90 3.76 -3.08
CA LEU A 310 39.01 5.21 -2.95
C LEU A 310 40.15 5.59 -1.99
N PRO A 311 41.01 6.57 -2.33
CA PRO A 311 41.93 7.17 -1.37
C PRO A 311 41.17 7.81 -0.20
N ASP A 312 41.72 7.72 1.01
CA ASP A 312 41.07 8.17 2.26
C ASP A 312 40.41 9.55 2.16
N ARG A 313 41.12 10.54 1.61
CA ARG A 313 40.57 11.90 1.46
C ARG A 313 39.37 11.93 0.52
N ALA A 314 39.47 11.25 -0.62
CA ALA A 314 38.39 11.18 -1.60
C ALA A 314 37.17 10.41 -1.07
N PHE A 315 37.41 9.40 -0.22
CA PHE A 315 36.37 8.67 0.50
C PHE A 315 35.68 9.57 1.54
N LEU A 316 36.43 10.25 2.41
CA LEU A 316 35.88 11.15 3.43
C LEU A 316 35.05 12.28 2.82
N ASP A 317 35.49 12.84 1.68
CA ASP A 317 34.76 13.88 0.96
C ASP A 317 33.39 13.38 0.43
N ARG A 318 33.26 12.08 0.14
CA ARG A 318 32.04 11.44 -0.40
C ARG A 318 31.21 10.70 0.64
N LEU A 319 31.76 10.46 1.82
CA LEU A 319 31.15 9.68 2.90
C LEU A 319 29.74 10.17 3.29
N PRO A 320 29.46 11.49 3.42
CA PRO A 320 28.10 11.96 3.70
C PRO A 320 27.10 11.55 2.62
N ALA A 321 27.52 11.61 1.35
CA ALA A 321 26.65 11.27 0.23
C ALA A 321 26.37 9.76 0.15
N LEU A 322 27.41 8.95 0.37
CA LEU A 322 27.30 7.49 0.47
C LEU A 322 26.35 7.13 1.61
N ARG A 323 26.58 7.64 2.82
CA ARG A 323 25.75 7.38 4.00
C ARG A 323 24.28 7.73 3.75
N GLY A 324 24.00 8.93 3.23
CA GLY A 324 22.62 9.34 2.95
C GLY A 324 21.91 8.44 1.94
N GLY A 325 22.64 7.83 1.00
CA GLY A 325 22.08 6.83 0.09
C GLY A 325 21.71 5.53 0.81
N PHE A 326 22.56 5.06 1.72
CA PHE A 326 22.33 3.82 2.49
C PHE A 326 21.33 3.98 3.65
N ASP A 327 21.03 5.20 4.09
CA ASP A 327 20.04 5.45 5.14
C ASP A 327 18.65 4.90 4.76
N THR A 328 18.35 4.71 3.46
CA THR A 328 17.10 4.06 2.99
C THR A 328 16.97 2.59 3.38
N LEU A 329 18.05 1.94 3.81
CA LEU A 329 18.05 0.54 4.26
C LEU A 329 17.86 0.41 5.78
N SER A 330 17.80 1.52 6.51
CA SER A 330 17.58 1.51 7.96
C SER A 330 16.07 1.47 8.26
N PRO A 331 15.57 0.46 9.00
CA PRO A 331 14.16 0.33 9.34
C PRO A 331 13.64 1.41 10.30
#